data_AF-A0A8H5LXF2-F1
#
_entry.id   AF-A0A8H5LXF2-F1
#
_cell.length_a   1.000
_cell.length_b   1.000
_cell.length_c   1.000
_cell.angle_alpha   90.00
_cell.angle_beta   90.00
_cell.angle_gamma   90.00
#
_symmetry.space_group_name_H-M   'P 1'
#
loop_
_entity.id
_entity.type
_entity.pdbx_description
1 polymer ?
#
loop_
_entity_poly.entity_id
_entity_poly.type
_entity_poly.pdbx_seq_one_letter_code
_entity_poly.pdbx_strand_id
1 'polypeptide(L)'
;MSDNLWAALQQASSGPRPYPHPLSSFANGVQDVSSDGESTNKYDLLCPRGGCGSVILKQGVGKLIERESVKMEPPDVPSNPLLPSLPESPEQSHWWLITPNPMQFENIGFSRPVESLSVSPSGKKLKLLACAECDLGPLGWSEEGGTEFWIACSRVGYRSGEASS
;
A
#
# COMPACT_ATOMS: atom_id res chain seq x y z
N MET A 1 8.93 -8.35 41.82
CA MET A 1 9.52 -8.78 40.54
C MET A 1 8.62 -8.37 39.37
N SER A 2 8.06 -7.15 39.40
CA SER A 2 7.03 -6.68 38.46
C SER A 2 7.46 -5.45 37.66
N ASP A 3 8.46 -4.70 38.15
CA ASP A 3 8.91 -3.45 37.52
C ASP A 3 9.74 -3.68 36.24
N ASN A 4 10.45 -4.80 36.15
CA ASN A 4 11.25 -5.14 34.96
C ASN A 4 10.38 -5.51 33.74
N LEU A 5 9.15 -5.99 33.95
CA LEU A 5 8.26 -6.39 32.86
C LEU A 5 7.65 -5.16 32.17
N TRP A 6 7.30 -4.14 32.95
CA TRP A 6 6.76 -2.88 32.43
C TRP A 6 7.82 -2.06 31.68
N ALA A 7 9.04 -2.01 32.19
CA ALA A 7 10.16 -1.36 31.52
C ALA A 7 10.51 -2.03 30.19
N ALA A 8 10.50 -3.37 30.11
CA ALA A 8 10.76 -4.11 28.88
C ALA A 8 9.71 -3.86 27.78
N LEU A 9 8.43 -3.70 28.15
CA LEU A 9 7.34 -3.39 27.21
C LEU A 9 7.43 -1.95 26.66
N GLN A 10 7.83 -0.99 27.49
CA GLN A 10 8.07 0.39 27.05
C GLN A 10 9.30 0.48 26.13
N GLN A 11 10.34 -0.29 26.41
CA GLN A 11 11.55 -0.29 25.59
C GLN A 11 11.30 -0.92 24.21
N ALA A 12 10.49 -1.99 24.13
CA ALA A 12 10.10 -2.63 22.86
C ALA A 12 9.24 -1.74 21.94
N SER A 13 8.57 -0.72 22.48
CA SER A 13 7.72 0.21 21.70
C SER A 13 8.41 1.51 21.29
N SER A 14 9.67 1.70 21.70
CA SER A 14 10.42 2.95 21.53
C SER A 14 11.40 2.97 20.34
N GLY A 15 11.45 1.89 19.55
CA GLY A 15 12.27 1.84 18.34
C GLY A 15 11.84 2.91 17.33
N PRO A 16 12.78 3.54 16.59
CA PRO A 16 12.43 4.50 15.55
C PRO A 16 11.55 3.81 14.50
N ARG A 17 10.37 4.40 14.25
CA ARG A 17 9.46 3.89 13.22
C ARG A 17 10.15 3.97 11.85
N PRO A 18 9.99 2.95 10.99
CA PRO A 18 10.63 2.96 9.69
C PRO A 18 10.11 4.13 8.84
N TYR A 19 11.02 4.81 8.16
CA TYR A 19 10.68 5.93 7.29
C TYR A 19 10.19 5.43 5.92
N PRO A 20 8.98 5.83 5.49
CA PRO A 20 8.46 5.47 4.17
C PRO A 20 9.09 6.34 3.09
N HIS A 21 9.89 5.76 2.20
CA HIS A 21 10.39 6.46 1.01
C HIS A 21 9.31 6.44 -0.09
N PRO A 22 8.85 7.59 -0.60
CA PRO A 22 7.86 7.63 -1.67
C PRO A 22 8.49 7.16 -3.00
N LEU A 23 7.67 6.64 -3.91
CA LEU A 23 8.14 6.20 -5.24
C LEU A 23 8.90 7.30 -6.00
N SER A 24 8.49 8.56 -5.85
CA SER A 24 9.14 9.72 -6.47
C SER A 24 10.56 10.01 -5.97
N SER A 25 10.99 9.38 -4.87
CA SER A 25 12.38 9.49 -4.38
C SER A 25 13.36 8.57 -5.11
N PHE A 26 12.86 7.63 -5.92
CA PHE A 26 13.67 6.69 -6.69
C PHE A 26 13.90 7.22 -8.12
N ALA A 27 15.15 7.24 -8.56
CA ALA A 27 15.54 7.86 -9.83
C ALA A 27 14.94 7.15 -11.06
N ASN A 28 14.86 5.82 -11.02
CA ASN A 28 14.25 5.01 -12.08
C ASN A 28 12.81 4.57 -11.72
N GLY A 29 12.21 5.22 -10.72
CA GLY A 29 10.84 4.98 -10.27
C GLY A 29 10.59 3.52 -9.92
N VAL A 30 9.62 2.90 -10.59
CA VAL A 30 9.18 1.53 -10.32
C VAL A 30 10.30 0.50 -10.50
N GLN A 31 11.26 0.75 -11.41
CA GLN A 31 12.35 -0.19 -11.65
C GLN A 31 13.32 -0.30 -10.47
N ASP A 32 13.48 0.76 -9.67
CA ASP A 32 14.36 0.71 -8.49
C ASP A 32 13.74 -0.06 -7.32
N VAL A 33 12.41 -0.25 -7.36
CA VAL A 33 11.61 -0.88 -6.30
C VAL A 33 11.03 -2.23 -6.71
N SER A 34 11.30 -2.69 -7.92
CA SER A 34 11.03 -4.05 -8.40
C SER A 34 12.30 -4.92 -8.33
N SER A 35 12.12 -6.23 -8.20
CA SER A 35 13.21 -7.20 -8.29
C SER A 35 13.53 -7.53 -9.75
N ASP A 36 14.82 -7.58 -10.08
CA ASP A 36 15.32 -7.98 -11.40
C ASP A 36 15.03 -9.48 -11.62
N GLY A 37 13.89 -9.79 -12.25
CA GLY A 37 13.50 -11.16 -12.61
C GLY A 37 12.02 -11.45 -12.37
N GLU A 38 11.64 -11.66 -11.10
CA GLU A 38 10.26 -12.03 -10.75
C GLU A 38 9.27 -10.87 -10.85
N SER A 39 9.79 -9.64 -11.05
CA SER A 39 9.00 -8.40 -11.05
C SER A 39 8.21 -8.25 -9.75
N THR A 40 8.77 -8.67 -8.62
CA THR A 40 8.14 -8.55 -7.29
C THR A 40 8.63 -7.30 -6.56
N ASN A 41 7.93 -6.84 -5.53
CA ASN A 41 8.37 -5.69 -4.76
C ASN A 41 9.69 -5.98 -4.03
N LYS A 42 10.73 -5.20 -4.33
CA LYS A 42 12.07 -5.36 -3.75
C LYS A 42 12.13 -5.05 -2.26
N TYR A 43 11.27 -4.14 -1.79
CA TYR A 43 11.24 -3.68 -0.40
C TYR A 43 9.89 -3.96 0.26
N ASP A 44 9.88 -4.00 1.60
CA ASP A 44 8.64 -3.93 2.37
C ASP A 44 7.88 -2.65 1.99
N LEU A 45 6.57 -2.78 1.76
CA LEU A 45 5.66 -1.66 1.54
C LEU A 45 5.17 -1.14 2.90
N LEU A 46 5.26 0.16 3.10
CA LEU A 46 4.87 0.87 4.30
C LEU A 46 3.69 1.79 4.03
N CYS A 47 2.93 2.11 5.08
CA CYS A 47 2.00 3.22 5.05
C CYS A 47 2.76 4.51 4.70
N PRO A 48 2.32 5.30 3.70
CA PRO A 48 3.06 6.50 3.27
C PRO A 48 2.96 7.66 4.27
N ARG A 49 2.11 7.56 5.30
CA ARG A 49 2.00 8.60 6.33
C ARG A 49 3.27 8.67 7.18
N GLY A 50 3.90 9.84 7.19
CA GLY A 50 5.01 10.14 8.12
C GLY A 50 4.62 9.83 9.56
N GLY A 51 5.47 9.07 10.25
CA GLY A 51 5.24 8.65 11.64
C GLY A 51 4.28 7.47 11.82
N CYS A 52 3.61 6.95 10.79
CA CYS A 52 2.82 5.71 10.94
C CYS A 52 3.74 4.49 10.98
N GLY A 53 4.51 4.25 9.92
CA GLY A 53 5.45 3.13 9.87
C GLY A 53 4.82 1.73 9.78
N SER A 54 3.49 1.64 9.65
CA SER A 54 2.79 0.36 9.50
C SER A 54 3.28 -0.37 8.25
N VAL A 55 3.63 -1.65 8.41
CA VAL A 55 4.00 -2.51 7.28
C VAL A 55 2.73 -3.00 6.62
N ILE A 56 2.56 -2.68 5.34
CA ILE A 56 1.41 -3.10 4.53
C ILE A 56 1.68 -4.46 3.90
N LEU A 57 2.87 -4.65 3.32
CA LEU A 57 3.23 -5.85 2.58
C LEU A 57 4.72 -6.14 2.74
N LYS A 58 5.11 -7.41 2.87
CA LYS A 58 6.51 -7.81 2.88
C LYS A 58 7.13 -7.76 1.49
N GLN A 59 8.45 -7.60 1.42
CA GLN A 59 9.22 -7.77 0.18
C GLN A 59 8.94 -9.12 -0.48
N GLY A 60 8.95 -9.15 -1.82
CA GLY A 60 8.81 -10.35 -2.63
C GLY A 60 7.37 -10.88 -2.79
N VAL A 61 6.36 -10.21 -2.22
CA VAL A 61 4.97 -10.70 -2.22
C VAL A 61 4.15 -10.13 -3.37
N GLY A 62 4.24 -8.82 -3.61
CA GLY A 62 3.46 -8.13 -4.62
C GLY A 62 4.13 -8.25 -5.99
N LYS A 63 3.38 -8.70 -7.00
CA LYS A 63 3.84 -8.75 -8.39
C LYS A 63 3.53 -7.43 -9.10
N LEU A 64 4.52 -6.85 -9.78
CA LEU A 64 4.36 -5.64 -10.54
C LEU A 64 3.54 -5.90 -11.81
N ILE A 65 2.50 -5.10 -12.01
CA ILE A 65 1.65 -5.11 -13.19
C ILE A 65 1.39 -3.66 -13.61
N GLU A 66 1.56 -3.38 -14.90
CA GLU A 66 1.06 -2.17 -15.53
C GLU A 66 -0.36 -2.42 -16.04
N ARG A 67 -1.30 -1.58 -15.62
CA ARG A 67 -2.71 -1.64 -16.06
C ARG A 67 -3.38 -0.28 -15.95
N GLU A 68 -4.52 -0.15 -16.60
CA GLU A 68 -5.34 1.07 -16.55
C GLU A 68 -5.58 1.51 -15.12
N SER A 69 -5.49 2.82 -14.92
CA SER A 69 -5.79 3.45 -13.66
C SER A 69 -7.27 3.28 -13.30
N VAL A 70 -7.52 3.05 -12.01
CA VAL A 70 -8.87 2.90 -11.45
C VAL A 70 -9.13 4.09 -10.54
N LYS A 71 -10.22 4.81 -10.79
CA LYS A 71 -10.67 5.89 -9.91
C LYS A 71 -11.11 5.29 -8.58
N MET A 72 -10.38 5.59 -7.51
CA MET A 72 -10.65 5.08 -6.17
C MET A 72 -11.31 6.11 -5.26
N GLU A 73 -11.29 7.39 -5.64
CA GLU A 73 -11.89 8.50 -4.91
C GLU A 73 -13.40 8.57 -5.23
N PRO A 74 -14.27 8.41 -4.22
CA PRO A 74 -15.69 8.72 -4.39
C PRO A 74 -15.87 10.18 -4.83
N PRO A 75 -16.86 10.50 -5.68
CA PRO A 75 -17.06 11.86 -6.20
C PRO A 75 -17.20 12.95 -5.13
N ASP A 76 -17.75 12.57 -3.97
CA ASP A 76 -18.07 13.49 -2.87
C ASP A 76 -16.99 13.55 -1.78
N VAL A 77 -15.90 12.81 -1.94
CA VAL A 77 -14.82 12.75 -0.96
C VAL A 77 -13.58 13.44 -1.52
N PRO A 78 -13.12 14.53 -0.89
CA PRO A 78 -11.91 15.21 -1.35
C PRO A 78 -10.71 14.28 -1.25
N SER A 79 -9.84 14.33 -2.26
CA SER A 79 -8.60 13.56 -2.30
C SER A 79 -7.74 13.84 -1.07
N ASN A 80 -7.19 12.79 -0.47
CA ASN A 80 -6.32 12.95 0.68
C ASN A 80 -4.99 13.58 0.24
N PRO A 81 -4.55 14.72 0.81
CA PRO A 81 -3.33 15.41 0.36
C PRO A 81 -2.05 14.59 0.56
N LEU A 82 -2.10 13.54 1.39
CA LEU A 82 -0.98 12.62 1.61
C LEU A 82 -0.87 11.54 0.53
N LEU A 83 -1.86 11.41 -0.35
CA LEU A 83 -1.89 10.40 -1.41
C LEU A 83 -1.85 11.08 -2.78
N PRO A 84 -0.86 10.75 -3.63
CA PRO A 84 -0.83 11.26 -5.00
C PRO A 84 -2.11 10.89 -5.77
N SER A 85 -2.61 11.85 -6.55
CA SER A 85 -3.68 11.59 -7.51
C SER A 85 -3.22 10.54 -8.51
N LEU A 86 -4.10 9.60 -8.81
CA LEU A 86 -3.87 8.65 -9.89
C LEU A 86 -4.33 9.26 -11.21
N PRO A 87 -3.71 8.88 -12.33
CA PRO A 87 -4.15 9.36 -13.64
C PRO A 87 -5.56 8.85 -13.95
N GLU A 88 -6.27 9.52 -14.86
CA GLU A 88 -7.62 9.12 -15.26
C GLU A 88 -7.56 8.01 -16.32
N SER A 89 -8.49 7.04 -16.27
CA SER A 89 -8.62 6.03 -17.32
C SER A 89 -8.88 6.72 -18.68
N PRO A 90 -8.22 6.29 -19.77
CA PRO A 90 -7.52 5.01 -19.98
C PRO A 90 -6.00 5.03 -19.72
N GLU A 91 -5.46 6.05 -19.04
CA GLU A 91 -4.03 6.12 -18.76
C GLU A 91 -3.57 4.98 -17.83
N GLN A 92 -2.35 4.49 -18.06
CA GLN A 92 -1.78 3.35 -17.35
C GLN A 92 -1.19 3.77 -15.99
N SER A 93 -1.14 2.82 -15.07
CA SER A 93 -0.51 2.95 -13.77
C SER A 93 0.17 1.66 -13.37
N HIS A 94 1.10 1.78 -12.41
CA HIS A 94 1.82 0.64 -11.87
C HIS A 94 1.19 0.17 -10.57
N TRP A 95 0.96 -1.13 -10.49
CA TRP A 95 0.27 -1.77 -9.38
C TRP A 95 1.07 -2.96 -8.86
N TRP A 96 1.06 -3.13 -7.55
CA TRP A 96 1.39 -4.40 -6.91
C TRP A 96 0.12 -5.24 -6.85
N LEU A 97 0.16 -6.38 -7.55
CA LEU A 97 -0.84 -7.44 -7.49
C LEU A 97 -0.48 -8.43 -6.38
N ILE A 98 -1.40 -8.61 -5.43
CA ILE A 98 -1.31 -9.59 -4.36
C ILE A 98 -2.36 -10.67 -4.61
N THR A 99 -1.95 -11.92 -4.51
CA THR A 99 -2.79 -13.12 -4.65
C THR A 99 -2.26 -14.23 -3.73
N PRO A 100 -3.04 -15.27 -3.40
CA PRO A 100 -4.45 -15.49 -3.78
C PRO A 100 -5.45 -14.96 -2.75
N ASN A 101 -4.99 -14.49 -1.59
CA ASN A 101 -5.86 -14.19 -0.46
C ASN A 101 -5.30 -13.02 0.37
N PRO A 102 -6.12 -12.38 1.22
CA PRO A 102 -5.71 -11.18 1.95
C PRO A 102 -4.72 -11.45 3.10
N MET A 103 -4.46 -12.72 3.45
CA MET A 103 -3.48 -13.07 4.50
C MET A 103 -2.03 -12.83 4.09
N GLN A 104 -1.80 -12.43 2.82
CA GLN A 104 -0.50 -11.99 2.35
C GLN A 104 -0.14 -10.58 2.85
N PHE A 105 -1.12 -9.79 3.29
CA PHE A 105 -0.89 -8.48 3.87
C PHE A 105 -0.54 -8.58 5.35
N GLU A 106 0.26 -7.62 5.81
CA GLU A 106 0.61 -7.49 7.22
C GLU A 106 -0.44 -6.67 7.97
N ASN A 107 -0.71 -5.42 7.53
CA ASN A 107 -1.64 -4.50 8.21
C ASN A 107 -2.49 -3.70 7.22
N ILE A 108 -3.41 -4.37 6.51
CA ILE A 108 -4.35 -3.72 5.59
C ILE A 108 -5.81 -3.81 6.09
N GLY A 109 -6.54 -2.72 5.96
CA GLY A 109 -7.98 -2.62 6.18
C GLY A 109 -8.76 -2.65 4.86
N PHE A 110 -9.96 -3.21 4.90
CA PHE A 110 -10.89 -3.27 3.77
C PHE A 110 -12.14 -2.45 4.07
N SER A 111 -12.55 -1.58 3.14
CA SER A 111 -13.83 -0.90 3.24
C SER A 111 -15.00 -1.87 3.04
N ARG A 112 -16.21 -1.40 3.38
CA ARG A 112 -17.43 -1.96 2.80
C ARG A 112 -17.44 -1.73 1.28
N PRO A 113 -18.14 -2.56 0.49
CA PRO A 113 -18.32 -2.31 -0.94
C PRO A 113 -18.85 -0.89 -1.18
N VAL A 114 -18.16 -0.12 -2.04
CA VAL A 114 -18.50 1.27 -2.31
C VAL A 114 -19.44 1.34 -3.51
N GLU A 115 -20.68 1.77 -3.29
CA GLU A 115 -21.72 1.78 -4.35
C GLU A 115 -21.57 2.96 -5.33
N SER A 116 -20.95 4.04 -4.88
CA SER A 116 -20.76 5.27 -5.66
C SER A 116 -19.54 5.24 -6.59
N LEU A 117 -18.70 4.21 -6.51
CA LEU A 117 -17.59 4.02 -7.43
C LEU A 117 -18.03 3.22 -8.64
N SER A 118 -17.46 3.55 -9.80
CA SER A 118 -17.65 2.78 -11.02
C SER A 118 -17.35 1.31 -10.74
N VAL A 119 -18.22 0.46 -11.28
CA VAL A 119 -18.07 -0.98 -11.20
C VAL A 119 -16.68 -1.37 -11.72
N SER A 120 -16.01 -2.31 -11.06
CA SER A 120 -14.71 -2.84 -11.49
C SER A 120 -14.75 -3.28 -12.97
N PRO A 121 -13.58 -3.46 -13.62
CA PRO A 121 -13.53 -3.96 -15.00
C PRO A 121 -14.32 -5.26 -15.22
N SER A 122 -14.55 -6.07 -14.18
CA SER A 122 -15.33 -7.31 -14.24
C SER A 122 -16.83 -7.16 -13.92
N GLY A 123 -17.32 -5.97 -13.60
CA GLY A 123 -18.73 -5.79 -13.24
C GLY A 123 -19.05 -6.00 -11.74
N LYS A 124 -18.05 -6.11 -10.86
CA LYS A 124 -18.24 -6.26 -9.39
C LYS A 124 -18.04 -4.98 -8.60
N LYS A 125 -18.63 -4.94 -7.40
CA LYS A 125 -18.42 -3.86 -6.43
C LYS A 125 -16.97 -3.83 -5.94
N LEU A 126 -16.43 -2.62 -5.78
CA LEU A 126 -15.08 -2.39 -5.30
C LEU A 126 -15.03 -2.27 -3.78
N LYS A 127 -14.02 -2.87 -3.17
CA LYS A 127 -13.58 -2.61 -1.80
C LYS A 127 -12.27 -1.83 -1.86
N LEU A 128 -12.19 -0.75 -1.08
CA LEU A 128 -11.00 0.08 -0.99
C LEU A 128 -10.09 -0.44 0.13
N LEU A 129 -8.78 -0.34 -0.11
CA LEU A 129 -7.75 -0.77 0.81
C LEU A 129 -7.16 0.44 1.52
N ALA A 130 -7.01 0.36 2.84
CA ALA A 130 -6.45 1.41 3.68
C ALA A 130 -5.45 0.83 4.68
N CYS A 131 -4.58 1.66 5.25
CA CYS A 131 -3.72 1.27 6.36
C CYS A 131 -4.56 0.87 7.57
N ALA A 132 -4.33 -0.33 8.14
CA ALA A 132 -5.13 -0.83 9.28
C ALA A 132 -4.83 -0.10 10.61
N GLU A 133 -3.70 0.59 10.73
CA GLU A 133 -3.33 1.29 11.96
C GLU A 133 -3.88 2.72 12.03
N CYS A 134 -3.99 3.37 10.88
CA CYS A 134 -4.14 4.82 10.82
C CYS A 134 -5.21 5.28 9.83
N ASP A 135 -5.91 4.34 9.20
CA ASP A 135 -7.00 4.53 8.24
C ASP A 135 -6.63 5.42 7.04
N LEU A 136 -5.34 5.51 6.69
CA LEU A 136 -4.94 6.22 5.48
C LEU A 136 -5.33 5.38 4.25
N GLY A 137 -6.15 5.94 3.36
CA GLY A 137 -6.52 5.31 2.10
C GLY A 137 -7.24 6.29 1.17
N PRO A 138 -7.56 5.84 -0.07
CA PRO A 138 -7.34 4.49 -0.57
C PRO A 138 -5.91 4.26 -1.09
N LEU A 139 -5.24 3.24 -0.56
CA LEU A 139 -3.93 2.76 -1.03
C LEU A 139 -4.06 1.83 -2.24
N GLY A 140 -5.24 1.22 -2.39
CA GLY A 140 -5.53 0.21 -3.40
C GLY A 140 -6.98 -0.23 -3.39
N TRP A 141 -7.28 -1.27 -4.15
CA TRP A 141 -8.63 -1.81 -4.30
C TRP A 141 -8.64 -3.34 -4.48
N SER A 142 -9.80 -3.94 -4.25
CA SER A 142 -10.10 -5.32 -4.62
C SER A 142 -11.56 -5.44 -5.03
N GLU A 143 -11.91 -6.51 -5.73
CA GLU A 143 -13.30 -6.82 -6.01
C GLU A 143 -13.93 -7.55 -4.83
N GLU A 144 -15.23 -7.35 -4.62
CA GLU A 144 -15.99 -8.17 -3.68
C GLU A 144 -15.97 -9.65 -4.10
N GLY A 145 -15.45 -10.51 -3.21
CA GLY A 145 -15.28 -11.94 -3.47
C GLY A 145 -14.13 -12.29 -4.43
N GLY A 146 -13.31 -11.30 -4.83
CA GLY A 146 -12.12 -11.53 -5.66
C GLY A 146 -10.94 -12.09 -4.87
N THR A 147 -9.98 -12.67 -5.61
CA THR A 147 -8.69 -13.19 -5.08
C THR A 147 -7.50 -12.30 -5.44
N GLU A 148 -7.77 -11.19 -6.13
CA GLU A 148 -6.78 -10.21 -6.56
C GLU A 148 -6.94 -8.92 -5.78
N PHE A 149 -5.81 -8.43 -5.26
CA PHE A 149 -5.74 -7.22 -4.47
C PHE A 149 -4.68 -6.32 -5.10
N TRP A 150 -5.04 -5.07 -5.38
CA TRP A 150 -4.24 -4.16 -6.19
C TRP A 150 -3.84 -2.96 -5.34
N ILE A 151 -2.53 -2.76 -5.13
CA ILE A 151 -1.98 -1.61 -4.42
C ILE A 151 -1.28 -0.71 -5.41
N ALA A 152 -1.61 0.59 -5.43
CA ALA A 152 -0.96 1.53 -6.32
C ALA A 152 0.48 1.80 -5.85
N CYS A 153 1.47 1.61 -6.73
CA CYS A 153 2.89 1.80 -6.38
C CYS A 153 3.19 3.22 -5.88
N SER A 154 2.48 4.22 -6.39
CA SER A 154 2.62 5.63 -6.00
C SER A 154 2.01 5.97 -4.64
N ARG A 155 1.20 5.08 -4.05
CA ARG A 155 0.45 5.34 -2.80
C ARG A 155 0.97 4.57 -1.59
N VAL A 156 2.16 4.02 -1.68
CA VAL A 156 2.85 3.35 -0.57
C VAL A 156 4.23 3.93 -0.37
N GLY A 157 4.77 3.75 0.83
CA GLY A 157 6.18 3.97 1.11
C GLY A 157 6.98 2.70 0.88
N TYR A 158 8.26 2.84 0.58
CA TYR A 158 9.20 1.73 0.43
C TYR A 158 10.21 1.78 1.57
N ARG A 159 10.44 0.63 2.22
CA ARG A 159 11.48 0.47 3.23
C ARG A 159 12.84 0.20 2.58
N SER A 160 13.33 1.13 1.77
CA SER A 160 14.74 1.11 1.37
C SER A 160 15.59 1.48 2.58
N GLY A 161 16.49 0.59 2.99
CA GLY A 161 17.52 0.96 3.97
C GLY A 161 18.30 2.14 3.41
N GLU A 162 18.59 3.15 4.23
CA GLU A 162 19.58 4.15 3.86
C GLU A 162 20.85 3.40 3.45
N ALA A 163 21.26 3.53 2.19
CA ALA A 163 22.64 3.30 1.84
C ALA A 163 23.42 4.28 2.70
N SER A 164 24.19 3.72 3.63
CA SER A 164 25.20 4.42 4.41
C SER A 164 25.97 5.33 3.46
N SER A 165 25.83 6.65 3.63
CA SER A 165 26.79 7.61 3.10
C SER A 165 27.89 7.80 4.14
#